data_AF-A0A918BME1-F1
#
_entry.id   AF-A0A918BME1-F1
#
_cell.length_a   1.000
_cell.length_b   1.000
_cell.length_c   1.000
_cell.angle_alpha   90.00
_cell.angle_beta   90.00
_cell.angle_gamma   90.00
#
_symmetry.space_group_name_H-M   'P 1'
#
loop_
_entity.id
_entity.type
_entity.pdbx_description
1 polymer ?
#
loop_
_entity_poly.entity_id
_entity_poly.type
_entity_poly.pdbx_seq_one_letter_code
_entity_poly.pdbx_strand_id
1 'polypeptide(L)'
;MLRITDARTGEPTEVRRTLTRVHAHVTGADTSALRVLLVADVLARALELDGASVLTVASPPPELAARAAALGIRLTAGGTTPPVGRAALHVAAPDAPVPGDGVRVAVAPAGGEIDESLVRYALLARPRRDPADLPALADEARDTLARWRRAVAVWATRPSRPVPEAVRRELRTAWEDDLDVPAVLAVLRRVEHADDLPDGARFETYVYADRLLGLELTRDVGAPV
;
A
#
# COMPACT_ATOMS: atom_id res chain seq x y z
N MET A 1 -7.33 7.97 -12.99
CA MET A 1 -6.52 8.96 -12.26
C MET A 1 -6.88 8.83 -10.80
N LEU A 2 -5.89 8.87 -9.89
CA LEU A 2 -6.13 8.70 -8.46
C LEU A 2 -7.11 9.74 -7.90
N ARG A 3 -8.17 9.26 -7.26
CA ARG A 3 -9.16 10.03 -6.50
C ARG A 3 -9.04 9.63 -5.04
N ILE A 4 -8.86 10.60 -4.16
CA ILE A 4 -8.80 10.39 -2.72
C ILE A 4 -9.89 11.23 -2.08
N THR A 5 -10.70 10.59 -1.25
CA THR A 5 -11.74 11.27 -0.49
C THR A 5 -11.12 12.04 0.67
N ASP A 6 -11.23 13.38 0.61
CA ASP A 6 -10.71 14.31 1.60
C ASP A 6 -11.49 14.16 2.90
N ALA A 7 -10.81 13.74 3.97
CA ALA A 7 -11.42 13.50 5.28
C ALA A 7 -12.08 14.76 5.87
N ARG A 8 -11.66 15.96 5.44
CA ARG A 8 -12.26 17.22 5.89
C ARG A 8 -13.64 17.47 5.30
N THR A 9 -13.86 17.08 4.05
CA THR A 9 -15.09 17.39 3.30
C THR A 9 -15.96 16.18 3.05
N GLY A 10 -15.40 14.96 3.13
CA GLY A 10 -16.06 13.73 2.70
C GLY A 10 -16.11 13.54 1.18
N GLU A 11 -15.56 14.47 0.41
CA GLU A 11 -15.68 14.48 -1.06
C GLU A 11 -14.46 13.86 -1.75
N PRO A 12 -14.66 13.07 -2.83
CA PRO A 12 -13.58 12.55 -3.65
C PRO A 12 -12.86 13.68 -4.40
N THR A 13 -11.55 13.81 -4.16
CA THR A 13 -10.68 14.81 -4.78
C THR A 13 -9.66 14.16 -5.70
N GLU A 14 -9.53 14.69 -6.91
CA GLU A 14 -8.54 14.23 -7.87
C GLU A 14 -7.12 14.68 -7.51
N VAL A 15 -6.21 13.73 -7.45
CA VAL A 15 -4.79 14.02 -7.21
C VAL A 15 -4.08 14.17 -8.55
N ARG A 16 -3.53 15.36 -8.79
CA ARG A 16 -2.86 15.69 -10.06
C ARG A 16 -1.51 14.99 -10.17
N ARG A 17 -1.13 14.62 -11.40
CA ARG A 17 0.17 14.02 -11.76
C ARG A 17 1.28 15.06 -11.82
N THR A 18 1.54 15.70 -10.69
CA THR A 18 2.61 16.68 -10.50
C THR A 18 3.58 16.20 -9.44
N LEU A 19 4.66 16.95 -9.21
CA LEU A 19 5.50 16.74 -8.03
C LEU A 19 4.64 16.86 -6.77
N THR A 20 4.40 15.73 -6.11
CA THR A 20 3.43 15.60 -5.01
C THR A 20 4.17 15.27 -3.73
N ARG A 21 3.84 15.96 -2.64
CA ARG A 21 4.37 15.61 -1.31
C ARG A 21 3.32 14.86 -0.53
N VAL A 22 3.71 13.73 0.03
CA VAL A 22 2.90 12.94 0.95
C VAL A 22 3.49 13.16 2.35
N HIS A 23 2.78 13.90 3.18
CA HIS A 23 3.16 14.16 4.56
C HIS A 23 2.46 13.16 5.47
N ALA A 24 3.23 12.30 6.14
CA ALA A 24 2.70 11.37 7.13
C ALA A 24 2.86 11.97 8.54
N HIS A 25 1.73 12.23 9.20
CA HIS A 25 1.67 12.81 10.53
C HIS A 25 1.40 11.70 11.55
N VAL A 26 2.41 11.37 12.34
CA VAL A 26 2.34 10.30 13.34
C VAL A 26 2.54 10.87 14.74
N THR A 27 1.79 10.32 15.68
CA THR A 27 1.95 10.55 17.13
C THR A 27 2.20 9.21 17.81
N GLY A 28 3.30 9.08 18.54
CA GLY A 28 3.69 7.81 19.17
C GLY A 28 4.38 6.82 18.23
N ALA A 29 4.49 5.56 18.68
CA ALA A 29 5.21 4.48 18.01
C ALA A 29 4.40 3.17 17.90
N ASP A 30 3.09 3.25 18.09
CA ASP A 30 2.19 2.10 18.09
C ASP A 30 1.86 1.61 16.67
N THR A 31 1.07 0.54 16.58
CA THR A 31 0.61 -0.05 15.31
C THR A 31 -0.26 0.93 14.50
N SER A 32 -0.98 1.85 15.15
CA SER A 32 -1.75 2.89 14.45
C SER A 32 -0.83 3.87 13.74
N ALA A 33 0.22 4.35 14.41
CA ALA A 33 1.24 5.20 13.81
C ALA A 33 1.97 4.49 12.66
N LEU A 34 2.26 3.19 12.79
CA LEU A 34 2.83 2.39 11.73
C LEU A 34 1.90 2.29 10.51
N ARG A 35 0.60 2.12 10.73
CA ARG A 35 -0.40 2.10 9.65
C ARG A 35 -0.47 3.42 8.88
N VAL A 36 -0.32 4.57 9.55
CA VAL A 36 -0.23 5.87 8.88
C VAL A 36 0.95 5.91 7.91
N LEU A 37 2.14 5.47 8.35
CA LEU A 37 3.32 5.41 7.49
C LEU A 37 3.14 4.44 6.32
N LEU A 38 2.50 3.30 6.55
CA LEU A 38 2.20 2.32 5.51
C LEU A 38 1.25 2.88 4.44
N VAL A 39 0.16 3.53 4.86
CA VAL A 39 -0.79 4.15 3.92
C VAL A 39 -0.10 5.26 3.12
N ALA A 40 0.78 6.04 3.74
CA ALA A 40 1.57 7.05 3.03
C ALA A 40 2.52 6.44 1.98
N ASP A 41 3.19 5.32 2.29
CA ASP A 41 4.03 4.58 1.34
C ASP A 41 3.23 4.02 0.16
N VAL A 42 2.07 3.40 0.44
CA VAL A 42 1.20 2.85 -0.63
C VAL A 42 0.62 3.95 -1.50
N LEU A 43 0.23 5.08 -0.90
CA LEU A 43 -0.22 6.27 -1.64
C LEU A 43 0.89 6.81 -2.55
N ALA A 44 2.13 6.88 -2.05
CA ALA A 44 3.27 7.30 -2.85
C ALA A 44 3.53 6.32 -4.01
N ARG A 45 3.48 5.01 -3.76
CA ARG A 45 3.62 3.97 -4.80
C ARG A 45 2.52 4.07 -5.87
N ALA A 46 1.27 4.31 -5.47
CA ALA A 46 0.15 4.49 -6.39
C ALA A 46 0.37 5.70 -7.32
N LEU A 47 0.83 6.82 -6.76
CA LEU A 47 1.14 8.03 -7.51
C LEU A 47 2.33 7.84 -8.47
N GLU A 48 3.37 7.15 -8.04
CA GLU A 48 4.54 6.81 -8.88
C GLU A 48 4.15 5.88 -10.03
N LEU A 49 3.28 4.89 -9.79
CA LEU A 49 2.72 4.02 -10.84
C LEU A 49 1.93 4.81 -11.88
N ASP A 50 1.35 5.94 -11.48
CA ASP A 50 0.67 6.90 -12.34
C ASP A 50 1.60 7.94 -13.00
N GLY A 51 2.91 7.83 -12.77
CA GLY A 51 3.96 8.66 -13.37
C GLY A 51 4.27 9.95 -12.62
N ALA A 52 3.75 10.14 -11.39
CA ALA A 52 4.09 11.30 -10.57
C ALA A 52 5.46 11.13 -9.90
N SER A 53 6.18 12.24 -9.72
CA SER A 53 7.32 12.28 -8.79
C SER A 53 6.80 12.55 -7.38
N VAL A 54 7.11 11.66 -6.43
CA VAL A 54 6.60 11.75 -5.06
C VAL A 54 7.73 11.90 -4.06
N LEU A 55 7.50 12.70 -3.03
CA LEU A 55 8.35 12.79 -1.85
C LEU A 55 7.52 12.49 -0.60
N THR A 56 7.81 11.38 0.06
CA THR A 56 7.17 10.99 1.33
C THR A 56 7.95 11.58 2.50
N VAL A 57 7.33 12.50 3.22
CA VAL A 57 7.92 13.23 4.34
C VAL A 57 7.29 12.75 5.65
N ALA A 58 8.12 12.30 6.58
CA ALA A 58 7.70 11.92 7.93
C ALA A 58 8.81 12.22 8.93
N SER A 59 8.46 12.39 10.21
CA SER A 59 9.43 12.51 11.31
C SER A 59 9.02 11.59 12.47
N PRO A 60 8.98 10.25 12.25
CA PRO A 60 8.61 9.30 13.29
C PRO A 60 9.70 9.20 14.37
N PRO A 61 9.35 8.76 15.59
CA PRO A 61 10.36 8.37 16.58
C PRO A 61 11.23 7.20 16.05
N PRO A 62 12.49 7.06 16.51
CA PRO A 62 13.43 6.08 15.96
C PRO A 62 12.93 4.63 15.95
N GLU A 63 12.21 4.22 16.99
CA GLU A 63 11.63 2.87 17.10
C GLU A 63 10.61 2.60 15.98
N LEU A 64 9.72 3.57 15.73
CA LEU A 64 8.74 3.48 14.65
C LEU A 64 9.41 3.52 13.27
N ALA A 65 10.48 4.31 13.11
CA ALA A 65 11.27 4.35 11.89
C ALA A 65 11.91 2.99 11.57
N ALA A 66 12.46 2.31 12.60
CA ALA A 66 13.05 0.98 12.46
C ALA A 66 12.00 -0.07 12.07
N ARG A 67 10.82 -0.05 12.71
CA ARG A 67 9.69 -0.93 12.33
C ARG A 67 9.22 -0.66 10.91
N ALA A 68 9.08 0.61 10.52
CA ALA A 68 8.70 0.98 9.16
C ALA A 68 9.71 0.47 8.13
N ALA A 69 11.01 0.58 8.41
CA ALA A 69 12.06 0.06 7.55
C ALA A 69 12.01 -1.48 7.41
N ALA A 70 11.72 -2.20 8.51
CA ALA A 70 11.54 -3.66 8.48
C ALA A 70 10.37 -4.09 7.59
N LEU A 71 9.34 -3.24 7.44
CA LEU A 71 8.21 -3.44 6.52
C LEU A 71 8.41 -2.88 5.10
N GLY A 72 9.63 -2.45 4.76
CA GLY A 72 9.95 -1.89 3.45
C GLY A 72 9.22 -0.58 3.13
N ILE A 73 8.78 0.17 4.15
CA ILE A 73 8.12 1.47 4.01
C ILE A 73 9.18 2.52 3.65
N ARG A 74 8.98 3.21 2.52
CA ARG A 74 9.94 4.20 2.01
C ARG A 74 9.65 5.58 2.58
N LEU A 75 10.48 6.00 3.52
CA LEU A 75 10.42 7.34 4.12
C LEU A 75 11.62 8.16 3.66
N THR A 76 11.40 9.42 3.30
CA THR A 76 12.48 10.39 3.19
C THR A 76 12.55 11.19 4.49
N ALA A 77 13.69 11.15 5.17
CA ALA A 77 13.94 12.07 6.27
C ALA A 77 13.94 13.51 5.71
N GLY A 78 13.03 14.37 6.16
CA GLY A 78 12.89 15.71 5.58
C GLY A 78 12.09 16.67 6.45
N GLY A 79 12.56 17.93 6.50
CA GLY A 79 12.12 18.97 7.43
C GLY A 79 10.67 19.45 7.31
N THR A 80 10.27 20.22 8.33
CA THR A 80 8.89 20.57 8.71
C THR A 80 8.15 21.55 7.80
N THR A 81 8.81 22.19 6.84
CA THR A 81 8.20 23.29 6.06
C THR A 81 7.85 22.90 4.62
N PRO A 82 6.55 22.91 4.24
CA PRO A 82 6.14 22.83 2.85
C PRO A 82 6.51 24.12 2.10
N PRO A 83 7.15 24.08 0.92
CA PRO A 83 7.20 25.22 0.03
C PRO A 83 5.81 25.47 -0.56
N VAL A 84 5.47 26.74 -0.71
CA VAL A 84 4.19 27.21 -1.25
C VAL A 84 3.96 26.68 -2.67
N GLY A 85 2.75 26.20 -2.97
CA GLY A 85 2.29 25.93 -4.34
C GLY A 85 2.44 24.50 -4.88
N ARG A 86 2.77 23.49 -4.05
CA ARG A 86 2.77 22.06 -4.45
C ARG A 86 1.57 21.32 -3.86
N ALA A 87 1.02 20.35 -4.60
CA ALA A 87 -0.06 19.50 -4.09
C ALA A 87 0.45 18.68 -2.89
N ALA A 88 -0.14 18.92 -1.72
CA ALA A 88 0.18 18.24 -0.47
C ALA A 88 -0.95 17.28 -0.09
N LEU A 89 -0.58 16.04 0.19
CA LEU A 89 -1.45 15.02 0.77
C LEU A 89 -1.03 14.84 2.23
N HIS A 90 -1.97 14.93 3.15
CA HIS A 90 -1.72 14.81 4.57
C HIS A 90 -2.33 13.51 5.07
N VAL A 91 -1.49 12.52 5.36
CA VAL A 91 -1.90 11.21 5.87
C VAL A 91 -1.78 11.23 7.38
N ALA A 92 -2.88 10.98 8.09
CA ALA A 92 -2.91 11.06 9.56
C ALA A 92 -4.08 10.25 10.14
N ALA A 93 -4.12 10.08 11.46
CA ALA A 93 -5.33 9.63 12.15
C ALA A 93 -6.50 10.61 11.91
N PRO A 94 -7.78 10.19 12.00
CA PRO A 94 -8.92 11.00 11.59
C PRO A 94 -9.01 12.37 12.29
N ASP A 95 -8.68 12.41 13.58
CA ASP A 95 -8.76 13.61 14.41
C ASP A 95 -7.40 14.30 14.64
N ALA A 96 -6.35 13.84 13.97
CA ALA A 96 -5.02 14.42 14.14
C ALA A 96 -4.96 15.82 13.50
N PRO A 97 -4.40 16.83 14.20
CA PRO A 97 -4.19 18.14 13.61
C PRO A 97 -3.14 18.05 12.50
N VAL A 98 -3.57 18.27 11.26
CA VAL A 98 -2.66 18.37 10.11
C VAL A 98 -2.46 19.84 9.72
N PRO A 99 -1.21 20.32 9.66
CA PRO A 99 -0.93 21.70 9.29
C PRO A 99 -1.08 21.92 7.78
N GLY A 100 -1.55 23.11 7.39
CA GLY A 100 -1.56 23.58 6.01
C GLY A 100 -2.77 23.20 5.17
N ASP A 101 -2.74 23.66 3.93
CA ASP A 101 -3.75 23.39 2.91
C ASP A 101 -3.38 22.14 2.10
N GLY A 102 -4.35 21.26 1.85
CA GLY A 102 -4.14 20.01 1.12
C GLY A 102 -5.25 18.99 1.34
N VAL A 103 -5.19 17.87 0.62
CA VAL A 103 -6.15 16.77 0.76
C VAL A 103 -5.79 15.96 2.00
N ARG A 104 -6.76 15.75 2.89
CA ARG A 104 -6.56 14.96 4.11
C ARG A 104 -6.93 13.50 3.89
N VAL A 105 -6.00 12.61 4.20
CA VAL A 105 -6.15 11.16 4.05
C VAL A 105 -6.20 10.55 5.45
N ALA A 106 -7.41 10.31 5.95
CA ALA A 106 -7.60 9.71 7.26
C ALA A 106 -7.26 8.21 7.27
N VAL A 107 -6.60 7.77 8.34
CA VAL A 107 -6.23 6.37 8.58
C VAL A 107 -6.78 5.93 9.93
N ALA A 108 -7.70 4.97 9.90
CA ALA A 108 -8.30 4.41 11.10
C ALA A 108 -7.29 3.64 11.94
N PRO A 109 -7.51 3.55 13.27
CA PRO A 109 -6.58 2.92 14.19
C PRO A 109 -6.33 1.45 13.87
N ALA A 110 -5.18 0.95 14.32
CA ALA A 110 -4.85 -0.47 14.31
C ALA A 110 -4.20 -0.88 15.62
N GLY A 111 -4.49 -2.11 16.04
CA GLY A 111 -4.05 -2.64 17.33
C GLY A 111 -3.61 -4.10 17.25
N GLY A 112 -2.97 -4.53 18.33
CA GLY A 112 -2.42 -5.87 18.49
C GLY A 112 -1.06 -6.06 17.83
N GLU A 113 -0.48 -7.22 18.10
CA GLU A 113 0.85 -7.63 17.64
C GLU A 113 0.75 -9.00 16.98
N ILE A 114 1.45 -9.15 15.86
CA ILE A 114 1.62 -10.38 15.11
C ILE A 114 3.07 -10.42 14.58
N ASP A 115 3.47 -11.53 13.96
CA ASP A 115 4.75 -11.62 13.28
C ASP A 115 4.93 -10.46 12.28
N GLU A 116 6.08 -9.77 12.35
CA GLU A 116 6.37 -8.58 11.55
C GLU A 116 6.22 -8.84 10.03
N SER A 117 6.52 -10.05 9.57
CA SER A 117 6.38 -10.45 8.16
C SER A 117 4.93 -10.49 7.66
N LEU A 118 3.95 -10.50 8.58
CA LEU A 118 2.52 -10.54 8.29
C LEU A 118 1.85 -9.16 8.39
N VAL A 119 2.44 -8.23 9.14
CA VAL A 119 1.85 -6.92 9.48
C VAL A 119 1.44 -6.16 8.23
N ARG A 120 2.30 -6.11 7.21
CA ARG A 120 2.01 -5.37 5.99
C ARG A 120 0.76 -5.89 5.29
N TYR A 121 0.65 -7.21 5.06
CA TYR A 121 -0.56 -7.78 4.46
C TYR A 121 -1.79 -7.50 5.33
N ALA A 122 -1.70 -7.77 6.64
CA ALA A 122 -2.83 -7.62 7.55
C ALA A 122 -3.40 -6.18 7.54
N LEU A 123 -2.54 -5.16 7.57
CA LEU A 123 -2.97 -3.76 7.51
C LEU A 123 -3.56 -3.37 6.13
N LEU A 124 -3.04 -3.94 5.04
CA LEU A 124 -3.53 -3.69 3.67
C LEU A 124 -4.83 -4.42 3.34
N ALA A 125 -5.09 -5.55 4.01
CA ALA A 125 -6.32 -6.31 3.86
C ALA A 125 -7.56 -5.57 4.40
N ARG A 126 -7.37 -4.50 5.18
CA ARG A 126 -8.44 -3.64 5.68
C ARG A 126 -8.45 -2.29 4.98
N PRO A 127 -9.63 -1.79 4.58
CA PRO A 127 -9.76 -0.41 4.07
C PRO A 127 -9.12 0.56 5.06
N ARG A 128 -8.39 1.57 4.57
CA ARG A 128 -7.68 2.54 5.41
C ARG A 128 -8.59 3.28 6.40
N ARG A 129 -9.89 3.33 6.14
CA ARG A 129 -10.92 3.99 6.97
C ARG A 129 -11.52 3.08 8.05
N ASP A 130 -11.22 1.79 8.01
CA ASP A 130 -11.73 0.82 8.96
C ASP A 130 -10.67 0.47 9.99
N PRO A 131 -11.02 0.34 11.28
CA PRO A 131 -10.10 -0.20 12.29
C PRO A 131 -9.55 -1.58 11.88
N ALA A 132 -8.29 -1.86 12.24
CA ALA A 132 -7.66 -3.15 12.00
C ALA A 132 -7.21 -3.81 13.31
N ASP A 133 -7.63 -5.05 13.51
CA ASP A 133 -7.20 -5.91 14.62
C ASP A 133 -6.22 -6.96 14.08
N LEU A 134 -4.93 -6.77 14.34
CA LEU A 134 -3.88 -7.61 13.75
C LEU A 134 -3.99 -9.09 14.13
N PRO A 135 -4.18 -9.46 15.42
CA PRO A 135 -4.44 -10.84 15.81
C PRO A 135 -5.56 -11.52 15.03
N ALA A 136 -6.67 -10.83 14.79
CA ALA A 136 -7.81 -11.37 14.03
C ALA A 136 -7.49 -11.63 12.55
N LEU A 137 -6.44 -11.00 12.02
CA LEU A 137 -6.00 -11.10 10.62
C LEU A 137 -4.77 -12.00 10.44
N ALA A 138 -4.19 -12.51 11.54
CA ALA A 138 -2.90 -13.19 11.53
C ALA A 138 -2.90 -14.47 10.67
N ASP A 139 -3.93 -15.31 10.83
CA ASP A 139 -4.01 -16.59 10.13
C ASP A 139 -4.27 -16.38 8.63
N GLU A 140 -5.18 -15.47 8.27
CA GLU A 140 -5.42 -15.11 6.87
C GLU A 140 -4.14 -14.59 6.19
N ALA A 141 -3.41 -13.71 6.89
CA ALA A 141 -2.18 -13.13 6.38
C ALA A 141 -1.10 -14.20 6.13
N ARG A 142 -0.90 -15.09 7.10
CA ARG A 142 0.08 -16.18 7.02
C ARG A 142 -0.24 -17.11 5.85
N ASP A 143 -1.47 -17.59 5.78
CA ASP A 143 -1.88 -18.57 4.78
C ASP A 143 -1.87 -17.97 3.38
N THR A 144 -2.31 -16.72 3.23
CA THR A 144 -2.33 -16.04 1.94
C THR A 144 -0.93 -15.75 1.43
N LEU A 145 -0.04 -15.20 2.27
CA LEU A 145 1.34 -14.92 1.85
C LEU A 145 2.10 -16.21 1.50
N ALA A 146 1.97 -17.26 2.31
CA ALA A 146 2.62 -18.54 2.03
C ALA A 146 2.09 -19.19 0.76
N ARG A 147 0.78 -19.12 0.51
CA ARG A 147 0.17 -19.64 -0.71
C ARG A 147 0.61 -18.87 -1.95
N TRP A 148 0.53 -17.53 -1.90
CA TRP A 148 0.88 -16.67 -3.01
C TRP A 148 2.37 -16.72 -3.38
N ARG A 149 3.28 -16.67 -2.41
CA ARG A 149 4.72 -16.74 -2.71
C ARG A 149 5.10 -18.08 -3.35
N ARG A 150 4.51 -19.19 -2.89
CA ARG A 150 4.67 -20.50 -3.55
C ARG A 150 4.10 -20.52 -4.96
N ALA A 151 2.90 -19.99 -5.18
CA ALA A 151 2.29 -19.93 -6.51
C ALA A 151 3.16 -19.09 -7.48
N VAL A 152 3.63 -17.92 -7.04
CA VAL A 152 4.54 -17.06 -7.81
C VAL A 152 5.85 -17.77 -8.15
N ALA A 153 6.45 -18.49 -7.19
CA ALA A 153 7.66 -19.27 -7.43
C ALA A 153 7.45 -20.36 -8.50
N VAL A 154 6.29 -21.04 -8.49
CA VAL A 154 5.94 -22.02 -9.52
C VAL A 154 5.75 -21.35 -10.89
N TRP A 155 4.97 -20.27 -10.96
CA TRP A 155 4.70 -19.57 -12.23
C TRP A 155 5.96 -18.95 -12.83
N ALA A 156 6.92 -18.51 -12.01
CA ALA A 156 8.20 -17.97 -12.45
C ALA A 156 9.04 -18.96 -13.28
N THR A 157 8.75 -20.27 -13.21
CA THR A 157 9.42 -21.30 -14.03
C THR A 157 8.88 -21.40 -15.46
N ARG A 158 7.83 -20.65 -15.79
CA ARG A 158 7.17 -20.64 -17.10
C ARG A 158 7.59 -19.40 -17.91
N PRO A 159 7.49 -19.43 -19.25
CA PRO A 159 7.77 -18.26 -20.07
C PRO A 159 6.90 -17.06 -19.69
N SER A 160 7.52 -15.90 -19.49
CA SER A 160 6.80 -14.65 -19.17
C SER A 160 5.77 -14.29 -20.25
N ARG A 161 4.65 -13.73 -19.82
CA ARG A 161 3.56 -13.22 -20.67
C ARG A 161 3.06 -11.90 -20.10
N PRO A 162 2.73 -10.91 -20.94
CA PRO A 162 2.30 -9.60 -20.46
C PRO A 162 1.03 -9.70 -19.60
N VAL A 163 0.92 -8.82 -18.61
CA VAL A 163 -0.31 -8.63 -17.82
C VAL A 163 -1.48 -8.33 -18.77
N PRO A 164 -2.59 -9.11 -18.72
CA PRO A 164 -3.77 -8.85 -19.53
C PRO A 164 -4.30 -7.44 -19.26
N GLU A 165 -4.66 -6.72 -20.32
CA GLU A 165 -5.09 -5.32 -20.21
C GLU A 165 -6.37 -5.16 -19.37
N ALA A 166 -7.27 -6.16 -19.39
CA ALA A 166 -8.44 -6.19 -18.52
C ALA A 166 -8.06 -6.22 -17.03
N VAL A 167 -7.17 -7.14 -16.65
CA VAL A 167 -6.68 -7.27 -15.27
C VAL A 167 -5.91 -6.02 -14.83
N ARG A 168 -5.05 -5.47 -15.71
CA ARG A 168 -4.33 -4.21 -15.45
C ARG A 168 -5.29 -3.08 -15.15
N ARG A 169 -6.39 -2.97 -15.90
CA ARG A 169 -7.41 -1.94 -15.69
C ARG A 169 -8.16 -2.15 -14.39
N GLU A 170 -8.57 -3.38 -14.07
CA GLU A 170 -9.23 -3.69 -12.79
C GLU A 170 -8.37 -3.31 -11.59
N LEU A 171 -7.09 -3.70 -11.63
CA LEU A 171 -6.10 -3.32 -10.61
C LEU A 171 -6.01 -1.79 -10.48
N ARG A 172 -5.84 -1.08 -11.60
CA ARG A 172 -5.76 0.39 -11.61
C ARG A 172 -7.02 1.05 -11.06
N THR A 173 -8.20 0.62 -11.51
CA THR A 173 -9.48 1.15 -11.05
C THR A 173 -9.62 1.01 -9.54
N ALA A 174 -9.22 -0.14 -8.97
CA ALA A 174 -9.29 -0.36 -7.53
C ALA A 174 -8.46 0.65 -6.74
N TRP A 175 -7.14 0.79 -7.01
CA TRP A 175 -6.35 1.74 -6.22
C TRP A 175 -6.58 3.21 -6.60
N GLU A 176 -7.05 3.49 -7.82
CA GLU A 176 -7.41 4.84 -8.23
C GLU A 176 -8.68 5.34 -7.52
N ASP A 177 -9.53 4.44 -7.02
CA ASP A 177 -10.70 4.76 -6.22
C ASP A 177 -10.39 4.68 -4.71
N ASP A 178 -10.04 5.82 -4.13
CA ASP A 178 -9.76 6.01 -2.70
C ASP A 178 -8.68 5.12 -2.08
N LEU A 179 -7.75 4.59 -2.90
CA LEU A 179 -6.74 3.63 -2.48
C LEU A 179 -7.37 2.32 -1.95
N ASP A 180 -8.35 1.76 -2.67
CA ASP A 180 -9.00 0.49 -2.33
C ASP A 180 -8.05 -0.72 -2.56
N VAL A 181 -7.11 -0.88 -1.64
CA VAL A 181 -6.18 -2.02 -1.61
C VAL A 181 -6.90 -3.36 -1.40
N PRO A 182 -7.94 -3.48 -0.55
CA PRO A 182 -8.73 -4.72 -0.47
C PRO A 182 -9.29 -5.18 -1.82
N ALA A 183 -9.76 -4.26 -2.68
CA ALA A 183 -10.18 -4.60 -4.04
C ALA A 183 -9.01 -5.05 -4.93
N VAL A 184 -7.82 -4.45 -4.80
CA VAL A 184 -6.59 -4.93 -5.46
C VAL A 184 -6.28 -6.38 -5.05
N LEU A 185 -6.33 -6.68 -3.74
CA LEU A 185 -6.11 -8.03 -3.21
C LEU A 185 -7.18 -9.02 -3.70
N ALA A 186 -8.43 -8.56 -3.87
CA ALA A 186 -9.50 -9.37 -4.47
C ALA A 186 -9.24 -9.71 -5.95
N VAL A 187 -8.66 -8.79 -6.73
CA VAL A 187 -8.23 -9.08 -8.11
C VAL A 187 -7.15 -10.16 -8.12
N LEU A 188 -6.16 -10.09 -7.24
CA LEU A 188 -5.11 -11.12 -7.14
C LEU A 188 -5.69 -12.49 -6.78
N ARG A 189 -6.62 -12.57 -5.83
CA ARG A 189 -7.34 -13.81 -5.50
C ARG A 189 -8.08 -14.40 -6.70
N ARG A 190 -8.65 -13.58 -7.59
CA ARG A 190 -9.28 -14.10 -8.82
C ARG A 190 -8.25 -14.62 -9.81
N VAL A 191 -7.17 -13.89 -10.02
CA VAL A 191 -6.07 -14.27 -10.94
C VAL A 191 -5.41 -15.57 -10.51
N GLU A 192 -5.27 -15.80 -9.19
CA GLU A 192 -4.79 -17.05 -8.62
C GLU A 192 -5.54 -18.28 -9.15
N HIS A 193 -6.86 -18.16 -9.28
CA HIS A 193 -7.78 -19.24 -9.65
C HIS A 193 -8.23 -19.21 -11.12
N ALA A 194 -7.67 -18.33 -11.95
CA ALA A 194 -8.11 -18.11 -13.33
C ALA A 194 -7.46 -19.11 -14.30
N ASP A 195 -8.07 -20.28 -14.50
CA ASP A 195 -7.54 -21.39 -15.33
C ASP A 195 -7.28 -21.02 -16.81
N ASP A 196 -7.91 -19.95 -17.30
CA ASP A 196 -7.72 -19.41 -18.65
C ASP A 196 -6.51 -18.48 -18.78
N LEU A 197 -5.92 -18.04 -17.66
CA LEU A 197 -4.71 -17.21 -17.65
C LEU A 197 -3.44 -18.06 -17.64
N PRO A 198 -2.53 -17.89 -18.62
CA PRO A 198 -1.23 -18.54 -18.59
C PRO A 198 -0.45 -18.17 -17.34
N ASP A 199 0.29 -19.12 -16.77
CA ASP A 199 1.13 -18.93 -15.58
C ASP A 199 2.05 -17.68 -15.69
N GLY A 200 2.70 -17.48 -16.84
CA GLY A 200 3.55 -16.31 -17.06
C GLY A 200 2.80 -14.98 -16.93
N ALA A 201 1.51 -14.94 -17.28
CA ALA A 201 0.67 -13.75 -17.13
C ALA A 201 0.22 -13.56 -15.69
N ARG A 202 -0.06 -14.65 -14.97
CA ARG A 202 -0.33 -14.62 -13.52
C ARG A 202 0.88 -14.09 -12.75
N PHE A 203 2.07 -14.59 -13.07
CA PHE A 203 3.34 -14.10 -12.51
C PHE A 203 3.52 -12.60 -12.73
N GLU A 204 3.46 -12.12 -13.97
CA GLU A 204 3.63 -10.68 -14.27
C GLU A 204 2.56 -9.82 -13.60
N THR A 205 1.34 -10.35 -13.42
CA THR A 205 0.26 -9.65 -12.72
C THR A 205 0.61 -9.45 -11.24
N TYR A 206 1.11 -10.49 -10.58
CA TYR A 206 1.54 -10.42 -9.19
C TYR A 206 2.73 -9.48 -9.02
N VAL A 207 3.74 -9.54 -9.89
CA VAL A 207 4.88 -8.61 -9.90
C VAL A 207 4.41 -7.16 -10.10
N TYR A 208 3.48 -6.94 -11.02
CA TYR A 208 2.93 -5.61 -11.28
C TYR A 208 2.21 -5.04 -10.06
N ALA A 209 1.32 -5.83 -9.42
CA ALA A 209 0.62 -5.42 -8.22
C ALA A 209 1.57 -5.20 -7.03
N ASP A 210 2.64 -6.00 -6.92
CA ASP A 210 3.58 -5.90 -5.80
C ASP A 210 4.37 -4.58 -5.79
N ARG A 211 4.45 -3.88 -6.92
CA ARG A 211 5.01 -2.51 -6.96
C ARG A 211 4.22 -1.54 -6.08
N LEU A 212 2.89 -1.71 -6.03
CA LEU A 212 2.00 -0.99 -5.12
C LEU A 212 2.05 -1.59 -3.72
N LEU A 213 1.89 -2.91 -3.64
CA LEU A 213 1.61 -3.60 -2.38
C LEU A 213 2.85 -3.78 -1.51
N GLY A 214 4.03 -4.02 -2.08
CA GLY A 214 5.28 -4.22 -1.35
C GLY A 214 5.30 -5.45 -0.44
N LEU A 215 4.60 -6.52 -0.81
CA LEU A 215 4.46 -7.76 -0.03
C LEU A 215 5.60 -8.76 -0.27
N GLU A 216 6.55 -8.43 -1.15
CA GLU A 216 7.66 -9.33 -1.53
C GLU A 216 7.14 -10.66 -2.07
N LEU A 217 6.23 -10.60 -3.06
CA LEU A 217 5.57 -11.79 -3.60
C LEU A 217 6.53 -12.71 -4.36
N THR A 218 7.66 -12.18 -4.82
CA THR A 218 8.71 -12.93 -5.51
C THR A 218 9.79 -13.50 -4.58
N ARG A 219 9.60 -13.41 -3.25
CA ARG A 219 10.63 -13.80 -2.27
C ARG A 219 11.12 -15.23 -2.38
N ASP A 220 10.22 -16.16 -2.72
CA ASP A 220 10.53 -17.60 -2.79
C ASP A 220 10.99 -18.04 -4.19
N VAL A 221 11.10 -17.12 -5.15
CA VAL A 221 11.56 -17.43 -6.51
C VAL A 221 13.02 -17.88 -6.46
N GLY A 222 13.28 -19.10 -6.96
CA GLY A 222 14.63 -19.68 -6.96
C GLY A 222 15.07 -20.30 -5.63
N ALA A 223 14.21 -20.33 -4.62
CA ALA A 223 14.48 -21.11 -3.41
C ALA A 223 14.48 -22.62 -3.74
N PRO A 224 15.39 -23.42 -3.16
CA PRO A 224 15.34 -24.87 -3.28
C PRO A 224 14.03 -25.39 -2.68
N VAL A 225 13.37 -26.28 -3.42
CA VAL A 225 12.15 -27.00 -2.98
C VAL A 225 12.45 -28.06 -1.94
#